data_AF-A0A358L438-F1
#
_entry.id   AF-A0A358L438-F1
#
_cell.length_a   1.000
_cell.length_b   1.000
_cell.length_c   1.000
_cell.angle_alpha   90.00
_cell.angle_beta   90.00
_cell.angle_gamma   90.00
#
_symmetry.space_group_name_H-M   'P 1'
#
loop_
_entity.id
_entity.type
_entity.pdbx_description
1 polymer ?
#
loop_
_entity_poly.entity_id
_entity_poly.type
_entity_poly.pdbx_seq_one_letter_code
_entity_poly.pdbx_strand_id
1 'polypeptide(L)' 'MKKLFLSLLGVVFLALSLYALFDIVSAVWLIARYETFDAQATAFISGKLLFTSLCLGLFFLIRKAAKKSR' A
#
# COMPACT_ATOMS: atom_id res chain seq x y z
N MET A 1 6.20 -7.24 24.87
CA MET A 1 6.83 -6.30 23.91
C MET A 1 6.64 -6.72 22.45
N LYS A 2 7.04 -7.94 22.04
CA LYS A 2 6.92 -8.40 20.63
C LYS A 2 5.50 -8.32 20.05
N LYS A 3 4.45 -8.70 20.80
CA LYS A 3 3.03 -8.57 20.36
C LYS A 3 2.60 -7.13 20.13
N LEU A 4 3.01 -6.20 21.01
CA LEU A 4 2.72 -4.77 20.90
C LEU A 4 3.40 -4.18 19.67
N PHE A 5 4.67 -4.56 19.43
CA PHE A 5 5.41 -4.15 18.25
C PHE A 5 4.78 -4.67 16.94
N LEU A 6 4.42 -5.96 16.88
CA LEU A 6 3.71 -6.51 15.71
C LEU A 6 2.36 -5.83 15.47
N SER A 7 1.62 -5.51 16.55
CA SER A 7 0.35 -4.80 16.43
C SER A 7 0.54 -3.40 15.86
N LEU A 8 1.53 -2.65 16.37
CA LEU A 8 1.82 -1.30 15.93
C LEU A 8 2.31 -1.28 14.47
N LEU A 9 3.19 -2.22 14.12
CA LEU A 9 3.65 -2.41 12.74
C LEU A 9 2.49 -2.75 11.80
N GLY A 10 1.54 -3.58 12.23
CA GLY A 10 0.34 -3.89 11.47
C GLY A 10 -0.55 -2.66 11.23
N VAL A 11 -0.74 -1.81 12.23
CA VAL A 11 -1.48 -0.54 12.08
C VAL A 11 -0.79 0.40 11.09
N VAL A 12 0.54 0.51 11.18
CA VAL A 12 1.34 1.33 10.26
C VAL A 12 1.16 0.84 8.82
N PHE A 13 1.33 -0.45 8.54
CA PHE A 13 1.13 -0.99 7.18
C PHE A 13 -0.30 -0.83 6.67
N LEU A 14 -1.30 -0.95 7.53
CA LEU A 14 -2.70 -0.70 7.15
C LEU A 14 -2.92 0.76 6.75
N ALA A 15 -2.38 1.70 7.54
CA ALA A 15 -2.47 3.13 7.23
C ALA A 15 -1.74 3.47 5.92
N LEU A 16 -0.55 2.91 5.71
CA LEU A 16 0.21 3.01 4.45
C LEU A 16 -0.59 2.47 3.26
N SER A 17 -1.28 1.34 3.39
CA SER A 17 -2.13 0.80 2.33
C SER A 17 -3.31 1.72 1.99
N LEU A 18 -3.95 2.32 3.00
CA LEU A 18 -5.04 3.28 2.78
C LEU A 18 -4.54 4.55 2.09
N TYR A 19 -3.41 5.08 2.54
CA TYR A 19 -2.77 6.23 1.90
C TYR A 19 -2.40 5.92 0.44
N ALA A 20 -1.78 4.76 0.19
CA ALA A 20 -1.37 4.37 -1.15
C ALA A 20 -2.56 4.19 -2.10
N LEU A 21 -3.71 3.70 -1.62
CA LEU A 21 -4.95 3.66 -2.41
C LEU A 21 -5.42 5.06 -2.80
N PHE A 22 -5.45 5.99 -1.84
CA PHE A 22 -5.84 7.38 -2.11
C PHE A 22 -4.88 8.07 -3.09
N ASP A 23 -3.59 7.80 -2.94
CA ASP A 23 -2.53 8.30 -3.82
C ASP A 23 -2.63 7.74 -5.25
N ILE A 24 -2.98 6.45 -5.42
CA ILE A 24 -3.27 5.88 -6.75
C ILE A 24 -4.46 6.59 -7.41
N VAL A 25 -5.58 6.75 -6.69
CA VAL A 25 -6.78 7.39 -7.24
C VAL A 25 -6.48 8.84 -7.62
N SER A 26 -5.74 9.55 -6.76
CA SER A 26 -5.33 10.94 -7.02
C SER A 26 -4.41 11.03 -8.24
N ALA A 27 -3.44 10.11 -8.38
CA ALA A 27 -2.55 10.07 -9.52
C ALA A 27 -3.29 9.78 -10.83
N VAL A 28 -4.20 8.80 -10.83
CA VAL A 28 -5.03 8.47 -12.00
C VAL A 28 -5.90 9.67 -12.39
N TRP A 29 -6.52 10.33 -11.41
CA TRP A 29 -7.33 11.52 -11.66
C TRP A 29 -6.51 12.67 -12.24
N LEU A 30 -5.31 12.92 -11.70
CA LEU A 30 -4.42 13.99 -12.16
C LEU A 30 -3.96 13.73 -13.60
N ILE A 31 -3.52 12.50 -13.89
CA ILE A 31 -3.08 12.11 -15.24
C ILE A 31 -4.24 12.24 -16.21
N ALA A 32 -5.43 11.71 -15.88
CA ALA A 32 -6.60 11.82 -16.76
C ALA A 32 -7.05 13.26 -17.00
N ARG A 33 -6.76 14.20 -16.08
CA ARG A 33 -7.18 15.60 -16.15
C ARG A 33 -6.17 16.50 -16.87
N TYR A 34 -4.88 16.24 -16.69
CA TYR A 34 -3.81 17.17 -17.08
C TYR A 34 -2.77 16.58 -18.04
N GLU A 35 -2.70 15.25 -18.18
CA GLU A 35 -1.70 14.57 -18.99
C GLU A 35 -2.34 13.54 -19.94
N THR A 36 -1.53 12.96 -20.82
CA THR A 36 -1.92 11.80 -21.63
C THR A 36 -1.38 10.53 -21.00
N PHE A 37 -2.16 9.45 -21.03
CA PHE A 37 -1.68 8.13 -20.60
C PHE A 37 -0.59 7.62 -21.56
N ASP A 38 0.65 7.95 -21.25
CA ASP A 38 1.83 7.46 -21.95
C ASP A 38 2.51 6.31 -21.18
N ALA A 39 3.64 5.83 -21.70
CA ALA A 39 4.39 4.75 -21.07
C ALA A 39 4.93 5.15 -19.67
N GLN A 40 5.28 6.42 -19.45
CA GLN A 40 5.81 6.89 -18.17
C GLN A 40 4.71 6.99 -17.11
N ALA A 41 3.57 7.58 -17.45
CA ALA A 41 2.39 7.65 -16.59
C ALA A 41 1.89 6.25 -16.20
N THR A 42 1.92 5.31 -17.16
CA THR A 42 1.54 3.91 -16.91
C THR A 42 2.55 3.20 -15.99
N ALA A 43 3.85 3.42 -16.20
CA ALA A 43 4.90 2.91 -15.32
C ALA A 43 4.78 3.48 -13.89
N PHE A 44 4.39 4.76 -13.77
CA PHE A 44 4.19 5.42 -12.48
C PHE A 44 3.00 4.83 -11.71
N ILE A 45 1.84 4.64 -12.36
CA ILE A 45 0.66 4.03 -11.75
C ILE A 45 0.94 2.58 -11.35
N SER A 46 1.60 1.80 -12.23
CA SER A 46 1.94 0.40 -11.92
C SER A 46 2.92 0.28 -10.75
N GLY A 47 3.88 1.20 -10.61
CA GLY A 47 4.75 1.30 -9.43
C GLY A 47 3.97 1.53 -8.13
N LYS A 48 2.97 2.42 -8.14
CA LYS A 48 2.10 2.66 -6.98
C LYS A 48 1.23 1.44 -6.64
N LEU A 49 0.72 0.74 -7.66
CA LEU A 49 -0.01 -0.52 -7.48
C LEU A 49 0.86 -1.61 -6.83
N LEU A 50 2.10 -1.78 -7.32
CA LEU A 50 3.06 -2.71 -6.73
C LEU A 50 3.35 -2.38 -5.27
N PHE A 51 3.63 -1.10 -4.96
CA PHE A 51 3.84 -0.65 -3.58
C PHE A 51 2.65 -0.95 -2.66
N THR A 52 1.43 -0.71 -3.15
CA THR A 52 0.19 -0.98 -2.39
C THR A 52 0.03 -2.48 -2.12
N SER A 53 0.28 -3.31 -3.14
CA SER A 53 0.21 -4.77 -3.00
C SER A 53 1.24 -5.32 -2.00
N LEU A 54 2.45 -4.75 -1.98
CA LEU A 54 3.49 -5.10 -1.02
C LEU A 54 3.08 -4.72 0.41
N CYS A 55 2.53 -3.52 0.61
CA CYS A 55 2.05 -3.09 1.92
C CYS A 55 0.94 -3.98 2.46
N LEU A 56 -0.03 -4.36 1.60
CA LEU A 56 -1.09 -5.30 1.96
C LEU A 56 -0.54 -6.70 2.25
N GLY A 57 0.39 -7.20 1.43
CA GLY A 57 1.04 -8.49 1.63
C GLY A 57 1.78 -8.57 2.97
N LEU A 58 2.54 -7.52 3.32
CA LEU A 58 3.23 -7.41 4.60
C LEU A 58 2.24 -7.32 5.76
N PHE A 59 1.15 -6.57 5.62
CA PHE A 59 0.09 -6.54 6.62
C PHE A 59 -0.50 -7.93 6.89
N PHE A 60 -0.82 -8.70 5.84
CA PHE A 60 -1.34 -10.07 6.00
C PHE A 60 -0.30 -11.00 6.64
N LEU A 61 0.98 -10.89 6.27
CA LEU A 61 2.08 -11.65 6.89
C LEU A 61 2.20 -11.35 8.39
N ILE A 62 2.21 -10.07 8.77
CA ILE A 62 2.26 -9.63 10.17
C ILE A 62 1.05 -10.19 10.94
N ARG A 63 -0.15 -10.11 10.35
CA ARG A 63 -1.37 -10.64 10.97
C ARG A 63 -1.31 -12.16 11.15
N LYS A 64 -0.78 -12.89 10.16
CA LYS A 64 -0.59 -14.35 10.24
C LYS A 64 0.43 -14.72 11.32
N ALA A 65 1.55 -14.00 11.40
CA ALA A 65 2.57 -14.20 12.43
C ALA A 65 2.03 -13.90 13.84
N ALA A 66 1.24 -12.83 13.99
CA ALA A 66 0.61 -12.47 15.25
C ALA A 66 -0.42 -13.52 15.73
N LYS A 67 -1.19 -14.13 14.81
CA LYS A 67 -2.09 -15.25 15.13
C LYS A 67 -1.35 -16.53 15.52
N LYS A 68 -0.27 -16.88 14.84
CA LYS A 68 0.53 -18.08 15.14
C LYS A 68 1.30 -17.98 16.47
N SER A 69 1.60 -16.75 16.90
CA SER A 69 2.27 -16.47 18.18
C SER A 69 1.30 -16.40 19.38
N ARG A 70 -0.01 -16.58 19.17
CA ARG A 70 -1.01 -16.61 20.23
C ARG A 70 -1.33 -18.03 20.61
#